data_AF-A0A3R8TQM2-F1
#
_entry.id   AF-A0A3R8TQM2-F1
#
_cell.length_a   1.000
_cell.length_b   1.000
_cell.length_c   1.000
_cell.angle_alpha   90.00
_cell.angle_beta   90.00
_cell.angle_gamma   90.00
#
_symmetry.space_group_name_H-M   'P 1'
#
loop_
_entity.id
_entity.type
_entity.pdbx_description
1 polymer ?
#
loop_
_entity_poly.entity_id
_entity_poly.type
_entity_poly.pdbx_seq_one_letter_code
_entity_poly.pdbx_strand_id
1 'polypeptide(L)'
;MTHNAQSPLLSHVLLAPQKSAEQVRAFFADHGFEVGEVVATGFALTGPRSAYLETFGTDPGAARPDELPLGRLPREIAAGIAAVVLPAPPDFGPTSY
;
A
#
# COMPACT_ATOMS: atom_id res chain seq x y z
N MET A 1 -8.15 -13.55 26.51
CA MET A 1 -7.55 -13.77 25.17
C MET A 1 -8.57 -13.37 24.12
N THR A 2 -8.09 -13.07 22.91
CA THR A 2 -8.85 -12.79 21.66
C THR A 2 -9.61 -11.47 21.56
N HIS A 3 -8.96 -10.49 20.91
CA HIS A 3 -9.47 -9.74 19.75
C HIS A 3 -8.32 -8.84 19.23
N ASN A 4 -7.23 -9.45 18.76
CA ASN A 4 -6.29 -8.73 17.91
C ASN A 4 -6.87 -8.80 16.50
N ALA A 5 -7.90 -7.99 16.27
CA ALA A 5 -8.47 -7.81 14.95
C ALA A 5 -7.30 -7.41 14.05
N GLN A 6 -6.92 -8.28 13.12
CA GLN A 6 -5.99 -7.95 12.05
C GLN A 6 -6.68 -6.88 11.21
N SER A 7 -6.62 -5.62 11.64
CA SER A 7 -7.15 -4.50 10.87
C SER A 7 -6.46 -4.54 9.51
N PRO A 8 -7.24 -4.51 8.41
CA PRO A 8 -6.65 -4.47 7.09
C PRO A 8 -5.79 -3.22 7.00
N LEU A 9 -4.59 -3.38 6.44
CA LEU A 9 -3.65 -2.28 6.29
C LEU A 9 -4.00 -1.52 5.04
N LEU A 10 -4.12 -0.21 5.21
CA LEU A 10 -4.34 0.73 4.13
C LEU A 10 -3.01 1.37 3.77
N SER A 11 -2.67 1.35 2.49
CA SER A 11 -1.52 2.03 1.90
C SER A 11 -2.00 2.88 0.71
N HIS A 12 -1.23 3.88 0.34
CA HIS A 12 -1.44 4.70 -0.84
C HIS A 12 -0.38 4.36 -1.89
N VAL A 13 -0.83 3.86 -3.04
CA VAL A 13 0.04 3.59 -4.18
C VAL A 13 0.06 4.84 -5.05
N LEU A 14 1.23 5.46 -5.18
CA LEU A 14 1.50 6.54 -6.11
C LEU A 14 1.93 5.95 -7.45
N LEU A 15 1.24 6.35 -8.51
CA LEU A 15 1.48 5.89 -9.87
C LEU A 15 2.54 6.76 -10.56
N ALA A 16 3.32 6.13 -11.42
CA ALA A 16 4.22 6.84 -12.31
C ALA A 16 3.41 7.56 -13.43
N PRO A 17 3.79 8.80 -13.82
CA PRO A 17 2.99 9.66 -14.70
C PRO A 17 2.78 9.16 -16.14
N GLN A 18 3.37 8.03 -16.55
CA GLN A 18 3.31 7.52 -17.93
C GLN A 18 2.85 6.07 -18.05
N LYS A 19 2.41 5.42 -16.97
CA LYS A 19 2.06 4.00 -16.97
C LYS A 19 0.59 3.77 -16.63
N SER A 20 -0.01 2.77 -17.27
CA SER A 20 -1.40 2.40 -17.06
C SER A 20 -1.61 1.87 -15.65
N ALA A 21 -2.36 2.63 -14.85
CA ALA A 21 -2.79 2.25 -13.50
C ALA A 21 -3.45 0.86 -13.48
N GLU A 22 -4.20 0.52 -14.53
CA GLU A 22 -4.94 -0.74 -14.64
C GLU A 22 -4.07 -1.99 -14.45
N GLN A 23 -2.85 -2.03 -15.02
CA GLN A 23 -1.97 -3.19 -14.84
C GLN A 23 -1.52 -3.35 -13.39
N VAL A 24 -1.14 -2.23 -12.77
CA VAL A 24 -0.73 -2.19 -11.37
C VAL A 24 -1.89 -2.62 -10.46
N ARG A 25 -3.09 -2.12 -10.73
CA ARG A 25 -4.32 -2.47 -10.00
C ARG A 25 -4.69 -3.94 -10.16
N ALA A 26 -4.65 -4.47 -11.38
CA ALA A 26 -4.94 -5.88 -11.64
C ALA A 26 -3.96 -6.81 -10.92
N PHE A 27 -2.68 -6.46 -10.91
CA PHE A 27 -1.65 -7.21 -10.18
C PHE A 27 -1.94 -7.28 -8.68
N PHE A 28 -2.24 -6.14 -8.05
CA PHE A 28 -2.56 -6.13 -6.63
C PHE A 28 -3.88 -6.85 -6.31
N ALA A 29 -4.89 -6.72 -7.16
CA ALA A 29 -6.16 -7.43 -6.99
C ALA A 29 -5.98 -8.96 -7.07
N ASP A 30 -5.14 -9.45 -7.99
CA ASP A 30 -4.79 -10.87 -8.12
C ASP A 30 -4.06 -11.40 -6.88
N HIS A 31 -3.19 -10.57 -6.28
CA HIS A 31 -2.50 -10.87 -5.03
C HIS A 31 -3.37 -10.75 -3.76
N GLY A 32 -4.68 -10.59 -3.91
CA GLY A 32 -5.63 -10.56 -2.80
C GLY A 32 -5.70 -9.23 -2.06
N PHE A 33 -5.24 -8.15 -2.68
CA PHE A 33 -5.47 -6.80 -2.17
C PHE A 33 -6.76 -6.21 -2.73
N GLU A 34 -7.40 -5.40 -1.91
CA GLU A 34 -8.53 -4.58 -2.31
C GLU A 34 -8.00 -3.25 -2.84
N VAL A 35 -8.26 -3.00 -4.12
CA VAL A 35 -7.74 -1.85 -4.83
C VAL A 35 -8.83 -0.81 -4.98
N GLY A 36 -8.63 0.34 -4.35
CA GLY A 36 -9.54 1.47 -4.41
C GLY A 36 -9.60 2.14 -5.79
N GLU A 37 -10.37 3.23 -5.84
CA GLU A 37 -10.44 4.09 -7.01
C GLU A 37 -9.13 4.87 -7.19
N VAL A 38 -8.77 5.15 -8.44
CA VAL A 38 -7.63 6.01 -8.77
C VAL A 38 -8.03 7.46 -8.59
N VAL A 39 -7.41 8.13 -7.64
CA VAL A 39 -7.63 9.55 -7.33
C VAL A 39 -6.32 10.31 -7.59
N ALA A 40 -6.40 11.33 -8.44
CA ALA A 40 -5.26 12.16 -8.88
C ALA A 40 -4.10 11.35 -9.49
N THR A 41 -3.11 10.96 -8.69
CA THR A 41 -1.89 10.26 -9.13
C THR A 41 -1.70 8.92 -8.43
N GLY A 42 -2.73 8.37 -7.80
CA GLY A 42 -2.60 7.15 -7.02
C GLY A 42 -3.93 6.51 -6.65
N PHE A 43 -3.89 5.45 -5.87
CA PHE A 43 -5.07 4.79 -5.34
C PHE A 43 -4.80 4.22 -3.94
N ALA A 44 -5.87 4.05 -3.16
CA ALA A 44 -5.79 3.34 -1.89
C ALA A 44 -5.69 1.84 -2.14
N LEU A 45 -4.77 1.18 -1.46
CA LEU A 45 -4.54 -0.25 -1.49
C LEU A 45 -4.77 -0.80 -0.09
N THR A 46 -5.75 -1.68 0.07
CA THR A 46 -6.14 -2.24 1.36
C THR A 46 -5.91 -3.75 1.33
N GLY A 47 -5.27 -4.33 2.34
CA GLY A 47 -5.04 -5.77 2.33
C GLY A 47 -4.57 -6.34 3.66
N PRO A 48 -4.59 -7.68 3.79
CA PRO A 48 -4.05 -8.36 4.97
C PRO A 48 -2.52 -8.31 4.98
N ARG A 49 -1.91 -8.34 6.19
CA ARG A 49 -0.44 -8.37 6.37
C ARG A 49 0.26 -9.44 5.54
N SER A 50 -0.35 -10.63 5.44
CA SER A 50 0.21 -11.73 4.66
C SER A 50 0.41 -11.37 3.20
N ALA A 51 -0.55 -10.69 2.57
CA ALA A 51 -0.45 -10.26 1.18
C ALA A 51 0.70 -9.25 0.99
N TYR A 52 0.89 -8.32 1.94
CA TYR A 52 2.02 -7.39 1.92
C TYR A 52 3.37 -8.11 2.05
N LEU A 53 3.48 -9.07 2.97
CA LEU A 53 4.69 -9.88 3.13
C LEU A 53 5.00 -10.71 1.87
N GLU A 54 3.99 -11.28 1.22
CA GLU A 54 4.19 -12.04 -0.02
C GLU A 54 4.60 -11.13 -1.20
N THR A 55 4.04 -9.92 -1.27
CA THR A 55 4.24 -9.02 -2.42
C THR A 55 5.48 -8.14 -2.28
N PHE A 56 5.69 -7.53 -1.12
CA PHE A 56 6.78 -6.60 -0.85
C PHE A 56 7.92 -7.27 -0.06
N GLY A 57 7.69 -8.44 0.53
CA GLY A 57 8.71 -9.12 1.35
C GLY A 57 8.94 -8.48 2.72
N THR A 58 8.12 -7.49 3.11
CA THR A 58 8.23 -6.78 4.39
C THR A 58 6.87 -6.61 5.04
N ASP A 59 6.87 -6.53 6.36
CA ASP A 59 5.68 -6.14 7.10
C ASP A 59 5.51 -4.62 7.01
N PRO A 60 4.35 -4.12 6.54
CA PRO A 60 4.10 -2.68 6.42
C PRO A 60 4.05 -1.95 7.76
N GLY A 61 3.74 -2.64 8.86
CA GLY A 61 3.81 -2.06 10.20
C GLY A 61 5.23 -1.98 10.77
N ALA A 62 6.18 -2.72 10.19
CA ALA A 62 7.60 -2.66 10.52
C ALA A 62 8.43 -1.86 9.51
N ALA A 63 7.84 -1.46 8.38
CA ALA A 63 8.51 -0.69 7.34
C ALA A 63 8.91 0.70 7.89
N ARG A 64 10.21 0.97 7.88
CA ARG A 64 10.81 2.27 8.24
C ARG A 64 11.78 2.62 7.11
N PRO A 65 11.64 3.79 6.44
CA PRO A 65 10.53 4.75 6.52
C PRO A 65 9.21 4.14 6.03
N ASP A 66 8.09 4.86 6.21
CA ASP A 66 6.68 4.49 5.93
C ASP A 66 6.37 4.24 4.43
N GLU A 67 7.36 3.73 3.70
CA GLU A 67 7.35 3.43 2.28
C GLU A 67 7.73 1.96 2.07
N LEU A 68 6.98 1.27 1.21
CA LEU A 68 7.22 -0.14 0.91
C LEU A 68 8.24 -0.32 -0.22
N PRO A 69 9.15 -1.30 -0.09
CA PRO A 69 10.19 -1.54 -1.08
C PRO A 69 9.60 -2.09 -2.38
N LEU A 70 9.80 -1.37 -3.48
CA LEU A 70 9.33 -1.78 -4.80
C LEU A 70 10.23 -2.84 -5.47
N GLY A 71 11.42 -3.10 -4.92
CA GLY A 71 12.43 -3.98 -5.53
C GLY A 71 12.02 -5.45 -5.62
N ARG A 72 10.99 -5.88 -4.87
CA ARG A 72 10.41 -7.22 -4.94
C ARG A 72 9.37 -7.36 -6.05
N LEU A 73 8.79 -6.25 -6.51
CA LEU A 73 7.75 -6.28 -7.55
C LEU A 73 8.35 -6.59 -8.93
N PRO A 74 7.54 -7.12 -9.85
CA PRO A 74 7.94 -7.25 -11.25
C PRO A 74 8.35 -5.88 -11.79
N ARG A 75 9.44 -5.82 -12.55
CA ARG A 75 9.97 -4.55 -13.09
C ARG A 75 8.93 -3.74 -13.85
N GLU A 76 7.99 -4.41 -14.51
CA GLU A 76 6.88 -3.76 -15.24
C GLU A 76 5.89 -3.05 -14.32
N ILE A 77 5.57 -3.67 -13.18
CA ILE A 77 4.69 -3.12 -12.15
C ILE A 77 5.43 -2.03 -11.37
N ALA A 78 6.67 -2.29 -10.94
CA ALA A 78 7.50 -1.32 -10.25
C ALA A 78 7.75 -0.06 -11.10
N ALA A 79 7.91 -0.19 -12.42
CA ALA A 79 8.01 0.97 -13.32
C ALA A 79 6.71 1.79 -13.42
N GLY A 80 5.56 1.19 -13.09
CA GLY A 80 4.27 1.87 -13.03
C GLY A 80 3.95 2.50 -11.69
N ILE A 81 4.77 2.25 -10.66
CA ILE A 81 4.60 2.75 -9.31
C ILE A 81 5.72 3.76 -9.04
N ALA A 82 5.34 4.98 -8.67
CA ALA A 82 6.29 5.96 -8.18
C ALA A 82 6.75 5.63 -6.75
N ALA A 83 5.80 5.32 -5.86
CA ALA A 83 6.05 4.93 -4.48
C ALA A 83 4.81 4.26 -3.88
N VAL A 84 4.97 3.46 -2.83
CA VAL A 84 3.85 2.98 -2.01
C VAL A 84 4.08 3.45 -0.59
N VAL A 85 3.28 4.40 -0.14
CA VAL A 85 3.38 4.98 1.20
C VAL A 85 2.25 4.47 2.06
N LEU A 86 2.51 4.24 3.33
CA LEU A 86 1.43 4.10 4.28
C LEU A 86 0.95 5.51 4.67
N PRO A 87 -0.36 5.77 4.77
CA PRO A 87 -0.80 6.95 5.48
C PRO A 87 -0.64 6.66 6.96
N ALA A 88 0.29 7.35 7.61
CA ALA A 88 0.28 7.44 9.06
C ALA A 88 -1.12 7.92 9.51
N PRO A 89 -1.68 7.36 10.60
CA PRO A 89 -2.88 7.93 11.20
C PRO A 89 -2.63 9.43 11.42
N PRO A 90 -3.60 10.31 11.14
CA PRO A 90 -3.42 11.73 11.38
C PRO A 90 -2.99 11.90 12.84
N ASP A 91 -1.84 12.53 13.03
CA ASP A 91 -1.34 12.89 14.35
C ASP A 91 -2.37 13.89 14.90
N PHE A 92 -3.35 13.39 15.63
CA PHE A 92 -4.27 14.21 16.39
C PHE A 92 -3.40 14.88 17.46
N GLY A 93 -2.91 16.09 17.13
CA GLY A 93 -2.19 16.93 18.07
C GLY A 93 -2.96 17.04 19.38
N PRO A 94 -2.26 17.17 20.53
CA PRO A 94 -2.91 17.09 21.83
C PRO A 94 -4.05 18.11 21.90
N THR A 95 -5.29 17.63 21.94
CA THR A 95 -6.44 18.42 22.37
C THR A 95 -6.20 18.77 23.84
N SER A 96 -5.53 19.89 24.07
CA SER A 96 -5.60 20.64 25.32
C SER A 96 -6.45 21.86 25.06
N TYR A 97 -7.67 21.84 25.59
CA TYR A 97 -8.40 23.05 25.97
C TYR A 97 -9.07 22.81 27.32
#